data_AF-A0A4R1GHV1-F1
#
_entry.id   AF-A0A4R1GHV1-F1
#
_cell.length_a   1.000
_cell.length_b   1.000
_cell.length_c   1.000
_cell.angle_alpha   90.00
_cell.angle_beta   90.00
_cell.angle_gamma   90.00
#
_symmetry.space_group_name_H-M   'P 1'
#
loop_
_entity.id
_entity.type
_entity.pdbx_description
1 polymer ?
#
loop_
_entity_poly.entity_id
_entity_poly.type
_entity_poly.pdbx_seq_one_letter_code
_entity_poly.pdbx_strand_id
1 'polypeptide(L)'
;MSSFVFERVCFVSVSGGKDSTLTLALALEKYKDTDVPVVPVFCDTKWEHPETYRYLEELERFFAIRIHRIEAFKGGLPALIRKKGVFPSPRRRYCTQILKTEAQRKFYESFYFSFPFRLAEVWIGIRKEESIARRNTEDFLLKAGQKTRFGEKYPFDILFYYPIKDLTKEEVFRELRKRGVPLNPLYQDFERVGCYPCFLSRKEIVQVIQKALGGDPFSQKRLKEMRELDKAVPGRFHVDYSLDELIKKANELIKKAKEKAKMLELPFEKSKAKLNVVFEDGFERIRVAWETIKRFHGKRVLEGRKPLPLFYLMIKELEKALKGGIYYIVVWNVILVDYPIHPDGKGAHGSFILYNVKDGILHLNPFLKWKIEKQKRPVVLTGDTRSSRLVRLFQKYGIGRMFIEKPIRPYPAERWGFDNGAYGDFLKGKEFDADRYRRNLEKAIKIAEAFHLPYLAVLPDVVGGGMRSLELSIYWLEKELRYIPFPWYLAVQDGMSVEEVKEVLISYPQIRGLFLGGTDEFKKTAPMWSSLAHSLGRKFHYARAGSVKKVREAIKANADSLDSSLPLWSEEKLRRFLKALNPAMELPLFETVGA
;
A
#
# COMPACT_ATOMS: atom_id res chain seq x y z
N MET A 1 6.87 37.58 6.39
CA MET A 1 6.93 36.31 5.62
C MET A 1 6.95 35.14 6.60
N SER A 2 5.82 34.46 6.83
CA SER A 2 5.79 33.18 7.57
C SER A 2 5.56 32.07 6.54
N SER A 3 6.65 31.39 6.16
CA SER A 3 6.60 30.18 5.33
C SER A 3 5.98 29.06 6.16
N PHE A 4 4.91 28.43 5.65
CA PHE A 4 4.28 27.29 6.32
C PHE A 4 5.32 26.17 6.53
N VAL A 5 5.53 25.77 7.78
CA VAL A 5 6.42 24.67 8.18
C VAL A 5 5.54 23.50 8.58
N PHE A 6 5.71 22.34 7.95
CA PHE A 6 5.00 21.13 8.38
C PHE A 6 5.43 20.76 9.80
N GLU A 7 4.49 20.30 10.64
CA GLU A 7 4.86 19.80 11.96
C GLU A 7 5.78 18.58 11.81
N ARG A 8 5.47 17.69 10.86
CA ARG A 8 6.26 16.49 10.61
C ARG A 8 6.15 15.94 9.20
N VAL A 9 7.16 15.17 8.81
CA VAL A 9 7.22 14.33 7.61
C VAL A 9 7.71 12.93 8.02
N CYS A 10 7.17 11.88 7.42
CA CYS A 10 7.61 10.51 7.61
C CYS A 10 8.36 10.01 6.37
N PHE A 11 9.68 9.86 6.47
CA PHE A 11 10.49 9.20 5.45
C PHE A 11 10.56 7.70 5.70
N VAL A 12 10.29 6.90 4.67
CA VAL A 12 10.39 5.44 4.76
C VAL A 12 11.45 4.93 3.79
N SER A 13 12.44 4.21 4.30
CA SER A 13 13.43 3.55 3.45
C SER A 13 12.85 2.26 2.86
N VAL A 14 12.60 2.24 1.54
CA VAL A 14 12.03 1.10 0.82
C VAL A 14 13.13 0.45 -0.01
N SER A 15 13.50 -0.81 0.25
CA SER A 15 14.54 -1.53 -0.50
C SER A 15 14.00 -2.61 -1.44
N GLY A 16 12.68 -2.80 -1.48
CA GLY A 16 12.03 -3.93 -2.16
C GLY A 16 12.09 -5.24 -1.38
N GLY A 17 12.65 -5.25 -0.16
CA GLY A 17 12.60 -6.39 0.75
C GLY A 17 11.36 -6.37 1.65
N LYS A 18 10.99 -7.53 2.21
CA LYS A 18 9.84 -7.76 3.09
C LYS A 18 9.79 -6.78 4.27
N ASP A 19 10.92 -6.55 4.93
CA ASP A 19 11.01 -5.74 6.14
C ASP A 19 10.71 -4.26 5.82
N SER A 20 11.31 -3.76 4.73
CA SER A 20 11.05 -2.40 4.23
C SER A 20 9.63 -2.23 3.68
N THR A 21 9.06 -3.27 3.08
CA THR A 21 7.69 -3.27 2.55
C THR A 21 6.68 -3.17 3.69
N LEU A 22 6.86 -3.97 4.76
CA LEU A 22 5.97 -3.89 5.92
C LEU A 22 6.10 -2.55 6.63
N THR A 23 7.31 -2.03 6.75
CA THR A 23 7.57 -0.68 7.31
C THR A 23 6.79 0.39 6.54
N LEU A 24 6.77 0.32 5.20
CA LEU A 24 5.98 1.22 4.35
C LEU A 24 4.49 1.07 4.58
N ALA A 25 3.98 -0.17 4.60
CA ALA A 25 2.56 -0.43 4.85
C ALA A 25 2.11 0.15 6.20
N LEU A 26 2.89 -0.06 7.26
CA LEU A 26 2.61 0.46 8.60
C LEU A 26 2.64 2.00 8.65
N ALA A 27 3.59 2.64 7.95
CA ALA A 27 3.66 4.10 7.88
C ALA A 27 2.44 4.69 7.17
N LEU A 28 2.06 4.11 6.03
CA LEU A 28 0.87 4.53 5.28
C LEU A 28 -0.41 4.32 6.09
N GLU A 29 -0.55 3.20 6.79
CA GLU A 29 -1.69 2.92 7.67
C GLU A 29 -1.78 3.92 8.83
N LYS A 30 -0.65 4.23 9.48
CA LYS A 30 -0.60 5.17 10.60
C LYS A 30 -1.04 6.58 10.18
N TYR A 31 -0.65 7.00 8.99
CA TYR A 31 -0.83 8.39 8.50
C TYR A 31 -1.93 8.55 7.44
N LYS A 32 -2.71 7.50 7.13
CA LYS A 32 -3.75 7.52 6.08
C LYS A 32 -4.76 8.68 6.18
N ASP A 33 -5.16 9.01 7.41
CA ASP A 33 -6.19 10.02 7.72
C ASP A 33 -5.60 11.27 8.38
N THR A 34 -4.29 11.50 8.22
CA THR A 34 -3.60 12.70 8.75
C THR A 34 -3.10 13.59 7.61
N ASP A 35 -2.47 14.71 7.97
CA ASP A 35 -1.76 15.64 7.10
C ASP A 35 -0.25 15.36 7.02
N VAL A 36 0.23 14.28 7.65
CA VAL A 36 1.65 13.90 7.68
C VAL A 36 2.02 13.24 6.35
N PRO A 37 2.92 13.84 5.54
CA PRO A 37 3.39 13.19 4.33
C PRO A 37 4.18 11.93 4.65
N VAL A 38 3.82 10.80 4.04
CA VAL A 38 4.67 9.61 3.97
C VAL A 38 5.44 9.66 2.66
N VAL A 39 6.77 9.71 2.75
CA VAL A 39 7.69 9.87 1.62
C VAL A 39 8.56 8.61 1.53
N PRO A 40 8.17 7.65 0.68
CA PRO A 40 8.95 6.45 0.44
C PRO A 40 10.19 6.78 -0.41
N VAL A 41 11.34 6.24 0.00
CA VAL A 41 12.63 6.50 -0.64
C VAL A 41 13.35 5.20 -0.95
N PHE A 42 13.71 5.00 -2.22
CA PHE A 42 14.55 3.90 -2.69
C PHE A 42 15.92 4.44 -3.13
N CYS A 43 16.99 3.92 -2.52
CA CYS A 43 18.35 4.21 -2.94
C CYS A 43 18.76 3.23 -4.04
N ASP A 44 18.74 3.69 -5.29
CA ASP A 44 19.05 2.88 -6.45
C ASP A 44 20.55 2.68 -6.57
N THR A 45 21.02 1.46 -6.26
CA THR A 45 22.46 1.13 -6.37
C THR A 45 22.85 0.71 -7.78
N LYS A 46 21.89 0.61 -8.72
CA LYS A 46 22.04 0.02 -10.05
C LYS A 46 22.60 -1.41 -10.00
N TRP A 47 22.45 -2.09 -8.87
CA TRP A 47 22.99 -3.43 -8.62
C TRP A 47 21.94 -4.37 -8.03
N GLU A 48 20.69 -3.98 -8.03
CA GLU A 48 19.54 -4.82 -7.74
C GLU A 48 19.22 -5.73 -8.93
N HIS A 49 18.34 -6.70 -8.68
CA HIS A 49 17.74 -7.52 -9.74
C HIS A 49 16.59 -6.74 -10.42
N PRO A 50 16.34 -6.89 -11.74
CA PRO A 50 15.25 -6.24 -12.47
C PRO A 50 13.88 -6.42 -11.81
N GLU A 51 13.65 -7.62 -11.26
CA GLU A 51 12.42 -7.93 -10.52
C GLU A 51 12.19 -7.05 -9.28
N THR A 52 13.26 -6.57 -8.63
CA THR A 52 13.12 -5.59 -7.55
C THR A 52 12.53 -4.28 -8.07
N TYR A 53 12.92 -3.82 -9.26
CA TYR A 53 12.36 -2.60 -9.85
C TYR A 53 10.90 -2.77 -10.23
N ARG A 54 10.53 -3.91 -10.85
CA ARG A 54 9.13 -4.25 -11.16
C ARG A 54 8.27 -4.32 -9.91
N TYR A 55 8.81 -4.93 -8.86
CA TYR A 55 8.15 -5.01 -7.56
C TYR A 55 7.95 -3.63 -6.94
N LEU A 56 8.91 -2.71 -7.04
CA LEU A 56 8.73 -1.34 -6.55
C LEU A 56 7.59 -0.62 -7.31
N GLU A 57 7.47 -0.81 -8.62
CA GLU A 57 6.33 -0.27 -9.39
C GLU A 57 5.00 -0.93 -8.98
N GLU A 58 5.02 -2.21 -8.66
CA GLU A 58 3.86 -2.92 -8.12
C GLU A 58 3.44 -2.33 -6.77
N LEU A 59 4.39 -2.03 -5.88
CA LEU A 59 4.10 -1.35 -4.62
C LEU A 59 3.54 0.06 -4.83
N GLU A 60 4.07 0.83 -5.79
CA GLU A 60 3.53 2.14 -6.18
C GLU A 60 2.07 2.02 -6.62
N ARG A 61 1.75 1.05 -7.49
CA ARG A 61 0.38 0.77 -7.94
C ARG A 61 -0.52 0.31 -6.79
N PHE A 62 -0.04 -0.63 -5.97
CA PHE A 62 -0.81 -1.23 -4.89
C PHE A 62 -1.20 -0.21 -3.83
N PHE A 63 -0.24 0.62 -3.40
CA PHE A 63 -0.47 1.64 -2.38
C PHE A 63 -0.97 2.97 -2.96
N ALA A 64 -0.99 3.14 -4.29
CA ALA A 64 -1.24 4.41 -4.97
C ALA A 64 -0.31 5.52 -4.45
N ILE A 65 0.97 5.20 -4.34
CA ILE A 65 2.03 6.12 -3.88
C ILE A 65 3.10 6.26 -4.94
N ARG A 66 4.03 7.19 -4.69
CA ARG A 66 5.26 7.31 -5.44
C ARG A 66 6.46 7.00 -4.56
N ILE A 67 7.40 6.22 -5.07
CA ILE A 67 8.69 5.94 -4.44
C ILE A 67 9.75 6.84 -5.08
N HIS A 68 10.34 7.72 -4.27
CA HIS A 68 11.44 8.59 -4.70
C HIS A 68 12.71 7.75 -4.89
N ARG A 69 13.17 7.64 -6.14
CA ARG A 69 14.37 6.89 -6.50
C ARG A 69 15.57 7.82 -6.50
N ILE A 70 16.56 7.54 -5.66
CA ILE A 70 17.79 8.33 -5.52
C ILE A 70 18.94 7.61 -6.20
N GLU A 71 19.51 8.22 -7.23
CA GLU A 71 20.78 7.81 -7.83
C GLU A 71 21.91 8.66 -7.25
N ALA A 72 22.66 8.10 -6.30
CA ALA A 72 23.70 8.84 -5.58
C ALA A 72 25.02 8.94 -6.35
N PHE A 73 25.25 8.04 -7.31
CA PHE A 73 26.47 7.95 -8.08
C PHE A 73 26.16 7.45 -9.49
N LYS A 74 26.57 8.21 -10.51
CA LYS A 74 26.33 7.86 -11.92
C LYS A 74 26.96 6.50 -12.23
N GLY A 75 26.14 5.57 -12.73
CA GLY A 75 26.57 4.19 -13.00
C GLY A 75 26.59 3.26 -11.77
N GLY A 76 26.08 3.75 -10.63
CA GLY A 76 25.81 2.97 -9.42
C GLY A 76 27.02 2.27 -8.81
N LEU A 77 26.77 1.14 -8.17
CA LEU A 77 27.77 0.36 -7.44
C LEU A 77 28.94 -0.10 -8.32
N PRO A 78 28.76 -0.58 -9.57
CA PRO A 78 29.88 -0.97 -10.42
C PRO A 78 30.85 0.18 -10.71
N ALA A 79 30.32 1.35 -11.05
CA ALA A 79 31.15 2.53 -11.30
C ALA A 79 31.84 3.00 -10.01
N LEU A 80 31.16 2.90 -8.87
CA LEU A 80 31.74 3.24 -7.57
C LEU A 80 32.86 2.28 -7.16
N ILE A 81 32.71 0.97 -7.40
CA ILE A 81 33.75 -0.03 -7.16
C ILE A 81 35.00 0.30 -7.97
N ARG A 82 34.85 0.56 -9.27
CA ARG A 82 35.96 0.95 -10.15
C ARG A 82 36.65 2.22 -9.66
N LYS A 83 35.88 3.26 -9.30
CA LYS A 83 36.42 4.51 -8.76
C LYS A 83 37.19 4.31 -7.45
N LYS A 84 36.74 3.40 -6.58
CA LYS A 84 37.41 3.11 -5.30
C LYS A 84 38.61 2.19 -5.44
N GLY A 85 38.75 1.46 -6.56
CA GLY A 85 39.84 0.53 -6.79
C GLY A 85 39.88 -0.65 -5.82
N VAL A 86 38.79 -0.92 -5.09
CA VAL A 86 38.70 -2.02 -4.11
C VAL A 86 37.25 -2.44 -3.89
N PHE A 87 37.01 -3.74 -3.72
CA PHE A 87 35.67 -4.25 -3.42
C PHE A 87 35.16 -3.87 -2.01
N PRO A 88 33.82 -3.73 -1.85
CA PRO A 88 33.22 -3.47 -0.55
C PRO A 88 33.50 -4.60 0.45
N SER A 89 33.67 -4.26 1.71
CA SER A 89 33.86 -5.24 2.79
C SER A 89 33.17 -4.79 4.08
N PRO A 90 33.02 -5.66 5.09
CA PRO A 90 32.47 -5.27 6.38
C PRO A 90 33.24 -4.11 7.04
N ARG A 91 34.55 -3.98 6.75
CA ARG A 91 35.41 -2.84 7.16
C ARG A 91 35.31 -1.65 6.20
N ARG A 92 35.15 -1.89 4.89
CA ARG A 92 35.05 -0.87 3.83
C ARG A 92 33.62 -0.74 3.32
N ARG A 93 32.72 -0.18 4.13
CA ARG A 93 31.29 -0.05 3.82
C ARG A 93 30.95 1.19 2.98
N TYR A 94 31.85 1.61 2.08
CA TYR A 94 31.66 2.81 1.25
C TYR A 94 30.39 2.72 0.40
N CYS A 95 29.97 1.52 -0.02
CA CYS A 95 28.73 1.32 -0.77
C CYS A 95 27.50 1.68 0.08
N THR A 96 27.50 1.36 1.38
CA THR A 96 26.41 1.73 2.30
C THR A 96 26.47 3.22 2.64
N GLN A 97 27.67 3.73 2.90
CA GLN A 97 27.87 5.13 3.23
C GLN A 97 27.42 6.05 2.09
N ILE A 98 27.97 5.86 0.88
CA ILE A 98 27.76 6.77 -0.26
C ILE A 98 26.39 6.53 -0.90
N LEU A 99 26.07 5.28 -1.23
CA LEU A 99 24.87 4.99 -2.03
C LEU A 99 23.57 4.96 -1.21
N LYS A 100 23.66 4.88 0.12
CA LYS A 100 22.48 4.80 1.00
C LYS A 100 22.44 5.95 1.99
N THR A 101 23.39 6.01 2.92
CA THR A 101 23.29 6.97 4.04
C THR A 101 23.46 8.43 3.61
N GLU A 102 24.54 8.75 2.88
CA GLU A 102 24.77 10.11 2.37
C GLU A 102 23.71 10.50 1.32
N ALA A 103 23.31 9.54 0.49
CA ALA A 103 22.25 9.72 -0.49
C ALA A 103 20.91 10.14 0.16
N GLN A 104 20.49 9.42 1.19
CA GLN A 104 19.28 9.72 1.96
C GLN A 104 19.38 11.06 2.67
N ARG A 105 20.53 11.35 3.30
CA ARG A 105 20.76 12.65 3.93
C ARG A 105 20.53 13.80 2.94
N LYS A 106 21.22 13.77 1.79
CA LYS A 106 21.12 14.84 0.79
C LYS A 106 19.68 15.01 0.30
N PHE A 107 18.96 13.90 0.19
CA PHE A 107 17.54 13.94 -0.14
C PHE A 107 16.71 14.61 0.97
N TYR A 108 16.91 14.26 2.24
CA TYR A 108 16.18 14.89 3.36
C TYR A 108 16.45 16.40 3.43
N GLU A 109 17.69 16.84 3.24
CA GLU A 109 18.05 18.26 3.17
C GLU A 109 17.36 18.96 1.99
N SER A 110 17.48 18.40 0.79
CA SER A 110 16.84 18.95 -0.41
C SER A 110 15.31 19.02 -0.28
N PHE A 111 14.72 18.00 0.36
CA PHE A 111 13.29 17.95 0.63
C PHE A 111 12.90 19.05 1.62
N TYR A 112 13.67 19.25 2.69
CA TYR A 112 13.44 20.32 3.67
C TYR A 112 13.51 21.72 3.06
N PHE A 113 14.50 22.00 2.21
CA PHE A 113 14.61 23.32 1.56
C PHE A 113 13.47 23.57 0.57
N SER A 114 12.91 22.52 0.00
CA SER A 114 11.71 22.62 -0.84
C SER A 114 10.44 22.76 0.00
N PHE A 115 10.40 22.08 1.15
CA PHE A 115 9.24 21.94 2.01
C PHE A 115 9.68 21.90 3.48
N PRO A 116 9.76 23.06 4.16
CA PRO A 116 10.24 23.10 5.54
C PRO A 116 9.35 22.29 6.50
N PHE A 117 9.97 21.58 7.44
CA PHE A 117 9.27 20.80 8.48
C PHE A 117 10.02 20.81 9.83
N ARG A 118 9.33 20.66 10.96
CA ARG A 118 9.98 20.65 12.30
C ARG A 118 10.62 19.29 12.62
N LEU A 119 9.95 18.19 12.30
CA LEU A 119 10.39 16.83 12.60
C LEU A 119 10.36 15.91 11.37
N ALA A 120 11.47 15.24 11.08
CA ALA A 120 11.52 14.09 10.18
C ALA A 120 11.48 12.78 10.98
N GLU A 121 10.43 11.98 10.82
CA GLU A 121 10.44 10.59 11.26
C GLU A 121 11.07 9.72 10.17
N VAL A 122 12.19 9.08 10.45
CA VAL A 122 12.87 8.15 9.54
C VAL A 122 12.57 6.73 9.98
N TRP A 123 11.66 6.08 9.26
CA TRP A 123 11.21 4.72 9.53
C TRP A 123 12.12 3.72 8.82
N ILE A 124 12.68 2.78 9.58
CA ILE A 124 13.64 1.80 9.08
C ILE A 124 13.21 0.38 9.46
N GLY A 125 13.14 -0.50 8.45
CA GLY A 125 12.84 -1.91 8.63
C GLY A 125 14.04 -2.72 9.12
N ILE A 126 14.35 -2.64 10.41
CA ILE A 126 15.32 -3.53 11.09
C ILE A 126 14.59 -4.44 12.08
N ARG A 127 15.14 -5.64 12.32
CA ARG A 127 14.62 -6.58 13.33
C ARG A 127 15.70 -7.09 14.25
N LYS A 128 15.35 -7.37 15.51
CA LYS A 128 16.27 -7.92 16.55
C LYS A 128 16.94 -9.22 16.11
N GLU A 129 16.21 -10.06 15.37
CA GLU A 129 16.66 -11.37 14.89
C GLU A 129 17.80 -11.28 13.85
N GLU A 130 17.97 -10.13 13.18
CA GLU A 130 18.90 -10.04 12.06
C GLU A 130 20.38 -9.94 12.47
N SER A 131 20.69 -9.40 13.65
CA SER A 131 22.04 -9.41 14.23
C SER A 131 22.08 -8.93 15.69
N ILE A 132 23.17 -9.27 16.40
CA ILE A 132 23.44 -8.76 17.76
C ILE A 132 23.43 -7.21 17.77
N ALA A 133 24.03 -6.57 16.78
CA ALA A 133 24.06 -5.10 16.69
C ALA A 133 22.65 -4.48 16.54
N ARG A 134 21.73 -5.16 15.83
CA ARG A 134 20.35 -4.69 15.65
C ARG A 134 19.47 -4.91 16.87
N ARG A 135 19.79 -5.90 17.69
CA ARG A 135 19.04 -6.22 18.92
C ARG A 135 18.90 -5.02 19.86
N ASN A 136 19.99 -4.27 20.00
CA ASN A 136 20.11 -3.16 20.94
C ASN A 136 19.84 -1.79 20.31
N THR A 137 19.36 -1.73 19.05
CA THR A 137 19.09 -0.45 18.38
C THR A 137 17.77 0.14 18.85
N GLU A 138 17.79 1.22 19.62
CA GLU A 138 16.59 1.91 20.11
C GLU A 138 16.22 3.12 19.25
N ASP A 139 14.95 3.53 19.33
CA ASP A 139 14.49 4.76 18.71
C ASP A 139 15.36 5.93 19.20
N PHE A 140 15.75 6.79 18.26
CA PHE A 140 16.75 7.82 18.54
C PHE A 140 16.32 9.16 17.96
N LEU A 141 16.30 10.19 18.80
CA LEU A 141 15.99 11.56 18.42
C LEU A 141 17.27 12.39 18.29
N LEU A 142 17.61 12.77 17.07
CA LEU A 142 18.64 13.75 16.75
C LEU A 142 17.99 15.13 16.71
N LYS A 143 18.43 16.05 17.57
CA LYS A 143 17.89 17.42 17.60
C LYS A 143 18.48 18.29 16.48
N ALA A 144 17.70 19.25 16.00
CA ALA A 144 18.16 20.28 15.08
C ALA A 144 19.47 20.92 15.59
N GLY A 145 20.43 21.10 14.70
CA GLY A 145 21.75 21.66 15.02
C GLY A 145 22.74 20.71 15.69
N GLN A 146 22.33 19.51 16.12
CA GLN A 146 23.27 18.47 16.59
C GLN A 146 24.06 17.86 15.44
N LYS A 147 25.32 17.51 15.72
CA LYS A 147 26.18 16.85 14.74
C LYS A 147 25.75 15.40 14.54
N THR A 148 25.61 14.97 13.29
CA THR A 148 25.50 13.57 12.92
C THR A 148 26.82 12.85 13.21
N ARG A 149 26.80 11.51 13.14
CA ARG A 149 28.03 10.69 13.19
C ARG A 149 29.06 11.00 12.09
N PHE A 150 28.68 11.78 11.08
CA PHE A 150 29.56 12.24 10.00
C PHE A 150 29.86 13.75 10.11
N GLY A 151 29.50 14.39 11.22
CA GLY A 151 29.81 15.80 11.51
C GLY A 151 28.84 16.83 10.92
N GLU A 152 27.79 16.40 10.23
CA GLU A 152 26.82 17.28 9.56
C GLU A 152 25.73 17.74 10.53
N LYS A 153 24.97 18.78 10.20
CA LYS A 153 23.86 19.28 11.03
C LYS A 153 22.60 19.43 10.18
N TYR A 154 21.45 19.07 10.75
CA TYR A 154 20.15 19.34 10.12
C TYR A 154 19.48 20.55 10.78
N PRO A 155 18.74 21.36 10.00
CA PRO A 155 17.92 22.45 10.54
C PRO A 155 16.57 21.98 11.13
N PHE A 156 16.39 20.66 11.29
CA PHE A 156 15.17 20.01 11.79
C PHE A 156 15.53 18.83 12.71
N ASP A 157 14.57 18.42 13.54
CA ASP A 157 14.70 17.22 14.37
C ASP A 157 14.55 15.96 13.50
N ILE A 158 15.27 14.89 13.81
CA ILE A 158 15.12 13.57 13.18
C ILE A 158 14.85 12.51 14.24
N LEU A 159 13.71 11.82 14.12
CA LEU A 159 13.39 10.64 14.90
C LEU A 159 13.63 9.38 14.05
N PHE A 160 14.65 8.60 14.36
CA PHE A 160 14.83 7.26 13.81
C PHE A 160 13.90 6.29 14.53
N TYR A 161 13.01 5.65 13.78
CA TYR A 161 11.96 4.78 14.31
C TYR A 161 12.01 3.38 13.70
N TYR A 162 11.89 2.35 14.54
CA TYR A 162 12.05 0.94 14.15
C TYR A 162 10.77 0.11 14.39
N PRO A 163 9.72 0.29 13.56
CA PRO A 163 8.36 -0.20 13.85
C PRO A 163 8.21 -1.72 13.90
N ILE A 164 9.13 -2.46 13.28
CA ILE A 164 9.06 -3.92 13.16
C ILE A 164 10.15 -4.62 13.96
N LYS A 165 10.83 -3.90 14.87
CA LYS A 165 12.02 -4.37 15.59
C LYS A 165 11.81 -5.73 16.27
N ASP A 166 10.63 -5.91 16.86
CA ASP A 166 10.28 -7.11 17.64
C ASP A 166 9.68 -8.25 16.82
N LEU A 167 9.47 -8.05 15.51
CA LEU A 167 8.90 -9.09 14.66
C LEU A 167 9.94 -10.11 14.21
N THR A 168 9.53 -11.38 14.18
CA THR A 168 10.24 -12.47 13.50
C THR A 168 10.06 -12.39 11.98
N LYS A 169 10.88 -13.12 11.24
CA LYS A 169 10.79 -13.20 9.77
C LYS A 169 9.40 -13.70 9.33
N GLU A 170 8.90 -14.72 9.99
CA GLU A 170 7.62 -15.37 9.71
C GLU A 170 6.45 -14.42 10.00
N GLU A 171 6.54 -13.64 11.08
CA GLU A 171 5.56 -12.61 11.41
C GLU A 171 5.52 -11.51 10.37
N VAL A 172 6.66 -11.03 9.87
CA VAL A 172 6.68 -10.03 8.80
C VAL A 172 5.93 -10.52 7.57
N PHE A 173 6.21 -11.74 7.12
CA PHE A 173 5.48 -12.32 5.98
C PHE A 173 4.00 -12.52 6.27
N ARG A 174 3.63 -12.89 7.50
CA ARG A 174 2.23 -13.04 7.92
C ARG A 174 1.50 -11.70 7.88
N GLU A 175 2.12 -10.64 8.39
CA GLU A 175 1.55 -9.29 8.41
C GLU A 175 1.38 -8.69 7.02
N LEU A 176 2.30 -8.98 6.09
CA LEU A 176 2.17 -8.61 4.68
C LEU A 176 0.99 -9.33 4.02
N ARG A 177 0.89 -10.66 4.22
CA ARG A 177 -0.23 -11.46 3.67
C ARG A 177 -1.59 -11.01 4.19
N LYS A 178 -1.70 -10.70 5.49
CA LYS A 178 -2.94 -10.18 6.09
C LYS A 178 -3.42 -8.89 5.42
N ARG A 179 -2.50 -8.07 4.93
CA ARG A 179 -2.79 -6.81 4.24
C ARG A 179 -2.97 -6.96 2.74
N GLY A 180 -2.84 -8.18 2.20
CA GLY A 180 -2.84 -8.43 0.76
C GLY A 180 -1.68 -7.78 0.01
N VAL A 181 -0.61 -7.36 0.70
CA VAL A 181 0.53 -6.70 0.07
C VAL A 181 1.31 -7.76 -0.73
N PRO A 182 1.57 -7.52 -2.03
CA PRO A 182 2.34 -8.45 -2.84
C PRO A 182 3.73 -8.66 -2.25
N LEU A 183 4.29 -9.84 -2.43
CA LEU A 183 5.65 -10.16 -2.02
C LEU A 183 6.57 -10.12 -3.23
N ASN A 184 7.79 -9.61 -3.03
CA ASN A 184 8.80 -9.61 -4.08
C ASN A 184 9.02 -11.05 -4.59
N PRO A 185 8.85 -11.33 -5.91
CA PRO A 185 8.95 -12.67 -6.46
C PRO A 185 10.29 -13.37 -6.18
N LEU A 186 11.37 -12.60 -5.94
CA LEU A 186 12.67 -13.15 -5.59
C LEU A 186 12.67 -13.95 -4.28
N TYR A 187 11.67 -13.79 -3.42
CA TYR A 187 11.52 -14.62 -2.23
C TYR A 187 11.20 -16.09 -2.51
N GLN A 188 10.88 -16.46 -3.75
CA GLN A 188 10.78 -17.86 -4.17
C GLN A 188 12.14 -18.58 -4.11
N ASP A 189 13.24 -17.85 -4.34
CA ASP A 189 14.59 -18.42 -4.43
C ASP A 189 15.59 -17.86 -3.42
N PHE A 190 15.30 -16.66 -2.88
CA PHE A 190 16.22 -15.93 -2.01
C PHE A 190 15.59 -15.62 -0.66
N GLU A 191 16.34 -15.84 0.42
CA GLU A 191 15.91 -15.48 1.78
C GLU A 191 15.95 -13.96 2.04
N ARG A 192 16.75 -13.23 1.25
CA ARG A 192 16.97 -11.79 1.37
C ARG A 192 16.94 -11.16 -0.03
N VAL A 193 16.32 -9.99 -0.12
CA VAL A 193 16.24 -9.19 -1.34
C VAL A 193 16.89 -7.84 -1.11
N GLY A 194 17.71 -7.41 -2.07
CA GLY A 194 18.48 -6.18 -2.06
C GLY A 194 19.41 -6.14 -3.27
N CYS A 195 20.70 -5.85 -3.04
CA CYS A 195 21.73 -5.99 -4.07
C CYS A 195 21.80 -7.45 -4.56
N TYR A 196 22.08 -7.66 -5.85
CA TYR A 196 22.03 -8.96 -6.50
C TYR A 196 23.38 -9.34 -7.15
N PRO A 197 24.36 -9.89 -6.44
CA PRO A 197 24.38 -10.17 -5.02
C PRO A 197 24.87 -8.96 -4.20
N CYS A 198 24.68 -9.02 -2.88
CA CYS A 198 25.43 -8.19 -1.95
C CYS A 198 26.89 -8.67 -1.81
N PHE A 199 27.87 -7.81 -2.08
CA PHE A 199 29.31 -8.13 -1.90
C PHE A 199 29.72 -8.42 -0.45
N LEU A 200 28.86 -8.09 0.53
CA LEU A 200 29.08 -8.41 1.95
C LEU A 200 28.53 -9.79 2.33
N SER A 201 27.86 -10.48 1.41
CA SER A 201 27.15 -11.73 1.65
C SER A 201 27.70 -12.84 0.75
N ARG A 202 28.66 -13.61 1.28
CA ARG A 202 29.19 -14.79 0.60
C ARG A 202 28.08 -15.73 0.14
N LYS A 203 27.05 -15.92 0.96
CA LYS A 203 25.90 -16.79 0.64
C LYS A 203 25.17 -16.31 -0.61
N GLU A 204 24.84 -15.02 -0.70
CA GLU A 204 24.17 -14.46 -1.87
C GLU A 204 25.05 -14.53 -3.12
N ILE A 205 26.35 -14.22 -3.02
CA ILE A 205 27.27 -14.33 -4.16
C ILE A 205 27.26 -15.76 -4.72
N VAL A 206 27.40 -16.75 -3.84
CA VAL A 206 27.36 -18.16 -4.24
C VAL A 206 26.00 -18.53 -4.84
N GLN A 207 24.88 -18.08 -4.27
CA GLN A 207 23.54 -18.37 -4.81
C GLN A 207 23.35 -17.79 -6.22
N VAL A 208 23.79 -16.55 -6.47
CA VAL A 208 23.72 -15.93 -7.81
C VAL A 208 24.58 -16.71 -8.80
N ILE A 209 25.79 -17.14 -8.39
CA ILE A 209 26.64 -17.99 -9.24
C ILE A 209 25.94 -19.33 -9.52
N GLN A 210 25.31 -19.96 -8.52
CA GLN A 210 24.59 -21.22 -8.72
C GLN A 210 23.45 -21.08 -9.71
N LYS A 211 22.66 -20.00 -9.62
CA LYS A 211 21.61 -19.68 -10.59
C LYS A 211 22.17 -19.47 -12.00
N ALA A 212 23.28 -18.73 -12.13
CA ALA A 212 23.95 -18.50 -13.40
C ALA A 212 24.37 -19.83 -14.06
N LEU A 213 25.00 -20.72 -13.28
CA LEU A 213 25.42 -22.05 -13.71
C LEU A 213 24.23 -22.98 -14.00
N GLY A 214 23.09 -22.74 -13.34
CA GLY A 214 21.82 -23.43 -13.57
C GLY A 214 21.02 -22.93 -14.79
N GLY A 215 21.52 -21.93 -15.53
CA GLY A 215 20.88 -21.43 -16.75
C GLY A 215 20.02 -20.18 -16.59
N ASP A 216 19.98 -19.56 -15.40
CA ASP A 216 19.21 -18.32 -15.21
C ASP A 216 19.83 -17.17 -16.02
N PRO A 217 19.12 -16.59 -17.03
CA PRO A 217 19.72 -15.65 -17.96
C PRO A 217 20.25 -14.38 -17.31
N PHE A 218 19.52 -13.85 -16.33
CA PHE A 218 19.95 -12.61 -15.66
C PHE A 218 21.15 -12.86 -14.75
N SER A 219 21.20 -13.99 -14.05
CA SER A 219 22.33 -14.39 -13.23
C SER A 219 23.58 -14.65 -14.08
N GLN A 220 23.45 -15.20 -15.29
CA GLN A 220 24.56 -15.33 -16.24
C GLN A 220 25.12 -13.97 -16.65
N LYS A 221 24.25 -13.01 -16.98
CA LYS A 221 24.67 -11.62 -17.24
C LYS A 221 25.37 -11.02 -16.02
N ARG A 222 24.79 -11.17 -14.83
CA ARG A 222 25.38 -10.66 -13.59
C ARG A 222 26.74 -11.30 -13.28
N LEU A 223 26.91 -12.59 -13.52
CA LEU A 223 28.19 -13.27 -13.38
C LEU A 223 29.25 -12.71 -14.35
N LYS A 224 28.86 -12.39 -15.59
CA LYS A 224 29.75 -11.72 -16.55
C LYS A 224 30.18 -10.34 -16.03
N GLU A 225 29.23 -9.53 -15.55
CA GLU A 225 29.51 -8.21 -14.95
C GLU A 225 30.45 -8.33 -13.73
N MET A 226 30.26 -9.35 -12.91
CA MET A 226 31.14 -9.65 -11.77
C MET A 226 32.56 -10.01 -12.24
N ARG A 227 32.73 -10.81 -13.29
CA ARG A 227 34.05 -11.13 -13.87
C ARG A 227 34.75 -9.90 -14.45
N GLU A 228 33.99 -9.01 -15.09
CA GLU A 228 34.53 -7.74 -15.60
C GLU A 228 35.01 -6.83 -14.47
N LEU A 229 34.27 -6.78 -13.35
CA LEU A 229 34.69 -6.03 -12.17
C LEU A 229 35.93 -6.65 -11.52
N ASP A 230 36.00 -7.98 -11.41
CA ASP A 230 37.15 -8.70 -10.83
C ASP A 230 38.44 -8.44 -11.62
N LYS A 231 38.35 -8.41 -12.96
CA LYS A 231 39.49 -8.05 -13.83
C LYS A 231 39.89 -6.58 -13.71
N ALA A 232 38.93 -5.68 -13.50
CA ALA A 232 39.16 -4.24 -13.51
C ALA A 232 39.69 -3.69 -12.17
N VAL A 233 39.62 -4.47 -11.10
CA VAL A 233 39.88 -4.00 -9.73
C VAL A 233 40.97 -4.87 -9.11
N PRO A 234 42.09 -4.29 -8.67
CA PRO A 234 43.13 -5.07 -8.02
C PRO A 234 42.65 -5.59 -6.65
N GLY A 235 43.04 -6.82 -6.31
CA GLY A 235 42.75 -7.45 -5.02
C GLY A 235 41.68 -8.53 -5.09
N ARG A 236 41.24 -9.03 -3.92
CA ARG A 236 40.25 -10.11 -3.85
C ARG A 236 38.82 -9.59 -4.04
N PHE A 237 38.02 -10.33 -4.82
CA PHE A 237 36.60 -10.08 -5.08
C PHE A 237 35.75 -10.00 -3.80
N HIS A 238 36.02 -10.89 -2.85
CA HIS A 238 35.42 -10.92 -1.52
C HIS A 238 36.54 -11.01 -0.47
N VAL A 239 36.26 -10.59 0.77
CA VAL A 239 37.25 -10.51 1.87
C VAL A 239 38.17 -11.73 1.94
N ASP A 240 37.55 -12.91 1.90
CA ASP A 240 38.26 -14.18 2.09
C ASP A 240 38.41 -15.01 0.81
N TYR A 241 37.83 -14.58 -0.32
CA TYR A 241 37.73 -15.42 -1.53
C TYR A 241 37.91 -14.63 -2.82
N SER A 242 38.64 -15.21 -3.78
CA SER A 242 38.60 -14.78 -5.18
C SER A 242 37.26 -15.18 -5.82
N LEU A 243 36.94 -14.59 -6.97
CA LEU A 243 35.74 -14.96 -7.70
C LEU A 243 35.79 -16.43 -8.17
N ASP A 244 36.96 -16.92 -8.60
CA ASP A 244 37.13 -18.30 -9.05
C ASP A 244 36.97 -19.31 -7.89
N GLU A 245 37.45 -19.00 -6.69
CA GLU A 245 37.21 -19.81 -5.49
C GLU A 245 35.71 -19.90 -5.17
N LEU A 246 34.97 -18.79 -5.32
CA LEU A 246 33.52 -18.77 -5.13
C LEU A 246 32.78 -19.56 -6.20
N ILE A 247 33.23 -19.53 -7.46
CA ILE A 247 32.68 -20.33 -8.55
C ILE A 247 32.92 -21.82 -8.32
N LYS A 248 34.13 -22.20 -7.90
CA LYS A 248 34.44 -23.60 -7.54
C LYS A 248 33.51 -24.07 -6.42
N LYS A 249 33.36 -23.26 -5.36
CA LYS A 249 32.45 -23.55 -4.25
C LYS A 249 31.00 -23.69 -4.67
N ALA A 250 30.51 -22.85 -5.58
CA ALA A 250 29.15 -22.95 -6.12
C ALA A 250 28.94 -24.27 -6.87
N ASN A 251 29.91 -24.68 -7.71
CA ASN A 251 29.89 -25.95 -8.43
C ASN A 251 29.89 -27.16 -7.48
N GLU A 252 30.74 -27.15 -6.45
CA GLU A 252 30.78 -28.21 -5.43
C GLU A 252 29.43 -28.37 -4.72
N LEU A 253 28.78 -27.26 -4.38
CA LEU A 253 27.45 -27.28 -3.77
C LEU A 253 26.36 -27.80 -4.73
N ILE A 254 26.42 -27.44 -6.01
CA ILE A 254 25.51 -28.00 -7.03
C ILE A 254 25.71 -29.51 -7.16
N LYS A 255 26.97 -29.98 -7.22
CA LYS A 255 27.29 -31.41 -7.30
C LYS A 255 26.73 -32.17 -6.11
N LYS A 256 26.98 -31.69 -4.89
CA LYS A 256 26.43 -32.27 -3.65
C LYS A 256 24.90 -32.30 -3.64
N ALA A 257 24.25 -31.25 -4.14
CA ALA A 257 22.79 -31.20 -4.24
C ALA A 257 22.25 -32.24 -5.23
N LYS A 258 22.89 -32.43 -6.38
CA LYS A 258 22.54 -33.47 -7.36
C LYS A 258 22.75 -34.89 -6.81
N GLU A 259 23.85 -35.13 -6.12
CA GLU A 259 24.11 -36.42 -5.45
C GLU A 259 23.05 -36.72 -4.38
N LYS A 260 22.68 -35.72 -3.58
CA LYS A 260 21.60 -35.84 -2.59
C LYS A 260 20.23 -36.08 -3.22
N ALA A 261 19.90 -35.39 -4.31
CA ALA A 261 18.65 -35.60 -5.05
C ALA A 261 18.59 -37.03 -5.62
N LYS A 262 19.70 -37.51 -6.19
CA LYS A 262 19.85 -38.90 -6.68
C LYS A 262 19.70 -39.95 -5.58
N MET A 263 20.14 -39.65 -4.34
CA MET A 263 19.89 -40.50 -3.17
C MET A 263 18.43 -40.48 -2.71
N LEU A 264 17.71 -39.35 -2.87
CA LEU A 264 16.28 -39.23 -2.54
C LEU A 264 15.36 -39.90 -3.57
N GLU A 265 15.83 -40.08 -4.82
CA GLU A 265 15.11 -40.74 -5.91
C GLU A 265 15.14 -42.28 -5.84
N LEU A 266 15.83 -42.89 -4.86
CA LEU A 266 15.75 -44.33 -4.58
C LEU A 266 14.39 -44.67 -3.91
N PRO A 267 13.71 -45.75 -4.32
CA PRO A 267 12.27 -45.74 -4.50
C PRO A 267 11.48 -45.90 -3.20
N PHE A 268 10.64 -44.91 -2.90
CA PHE A 268 9.45 -45.11 -2.06
C PHE A 268 8.39 -45.77 -2.96
N GLU A 269 8.13 -47.06 -2.76
CA GLU A 269 7.06 -47.80 -3.46
C GLU A 269 5.73 -47.08 -3.29
N LYS A 270 5.14 -46.67 -4.42
CA LYS A 270 3.82 -46.06 -4.50
C LYS A 270 2.76 -47.12 -4.17
N SER A 271 2.34 -47.19 -2.91
CA SER A 271 1.07 -47.85 -2.57
C SER A 271 -0.08 -47.03 -3.16
N LYS A 272 -0.65 -47.58 -4.24
CA LYS A 272 -1.88 -47.09 -4.86
C LYS A 272 -3.05 -47.36 -3.91
N ALA A 273 -3.69 -46.31 -3.42
CA ALA A 273 -5.09 -46.36 -3.04
C ALA A 273 -5.81 -45.17 -3.68
N LYS A 274 -6.49 -45.45 -4.80
CA LYS A 274 -7.50 -44.55 -5.38
C LYS A 274 -8.76 -44.68 -4.53
N LEU A 275 -9.25 -43.59 -3.94
CA LEU A 275 -10.65 -43.45 -3.59
C LEU A 275 -11.25 -42.41 -4.53
N ASN A 276 -12.02 -42.87 -5.51
CA ASN A 276 -12.98 -42.04 -6.21
C ASN A 276 -14.27 -42.07 -5.40
N VAL A 277 -14.74 -40.91 -4.95
CA VAL A 277 -16.13 -40.77 -4.50
C VAL A 277 -16.68 -39.46 -5.07
N VAL A 278 -17.74 -39.59 -5.85
CA VAL A 278 -18.58 -38.47 -6.31
C VAL A 278 -19.64 -38.24 -5.24
N PHE A 279 -19.89 -36.99 -4.84
CA PHE A 279 -20.84 -36.64 -3.79
C PHE A 279 -21.79 -35.54 -4.25
N GLU A 280 -23.10 -35.71 -4.03
CA GLU A 280 -24.15 -34.76 -4.40
C GLU A 280 -24.74 -33.95 -3.19
N ASP A 281 -24.32 -34.18 -1.94
CA ASP A 281 -24.85 -33.46 -0.75
C ASP A 281 -23.78 -33.28 0.37
N GLY A 282 -23.84 -32.14 1.07
CA GLY A 282 -22.99 -31.75 2.20
C GLY A 282 -23.32 -32.42 3.54
N PHE A 283 -24.50 -33.01 3.74
CA PHE A 283 -24.87 -33.68 5.01
C PHE A 283 -24.07 -34.96 5.26
N GLU A 284 -23.79 -35.74 4.21
CA GLU A 284 -23.04 -36.99 4.31
C GLU A 284 -21.55 -36.76 4.66
N ARG A 285 -21.00 -35.58 4.30
CA ARG A 285 -19.61 -35.19 4.59
C ARG A 285 -19.32 -35.11 6.09
N ILE A 286 -20.28 -34.62 6.87
CA ILE A 286 -20.13 -34.43 8.31
C ILE A 286 -20.18 -35.79 9.02
N ARG A 287 -21.08 -36.67 8.59
CA ARG A 287 -21.25 -38.02 9.14
C ARG A 287 -20.03 -38.92 8.87
N VAL A 288 -19.47 -38.87 7.66
CA VAL A 288 -18.28 -39.68 7.30
C VAL A 288 -17.02 -39.14 7.98
N ALA A 289 -16.87 -37.81 8.10
CA ALA A 289 -15.79 -37.20 8.87
C ALA A 289 -15.86 -37.62 10.35
N TRP A 290 -17.06 -37.64 10.93
CA TRP A 290 -17.33 -38.09 12.30
C TRP A 290 -16.92 -39.55 12.55
N GLU A 291 -17.32 -40.48 11.70
CA GLU A 291 -16.98 -41.90 11.85
C GLU A 291 -15.49 -42.18 11.58
N THR A 292 -14.86 -41.42 10.69
CA THR A 292 -13.41 -41.50 10.43
C THR A 292 -12.60 -41.03 11.64
N ILE A 293 -13.04 -39.94 12.28
CA ILE A 293 -12.40 -39.38 13.48
C ILE A 293 -12.56 -40.32 14.68
N LYS A 294 -13.74 -40.96 14.86
CA LYS A 294 -13.94 -42.02 15.86
C LYS A 294 -12.97 -43.18 15.68
N ARG A 295 -12.82 -43.70 14.46
CA ARG A 295 -11.87 -44.78 14.15
C ARG A 295 -10.42 -44.38 14.43
N PHE A 296 -10.02 -43.17 14.04
CA PHE A 296 -8.67 -42.68 14.24
C PHE A 296 -8.32 -42.52 15.73
N HIS A 297 -9.28 -42.12 16.56
CA HIS A 297 -9.07 -41.96 18.00
C HIS A 297 -9.21 -43.24 18.81
N GLY A 298 -10.10 -44.16 18.42
CA GLY A 298 -10.15 -45.51 19.00
C GLY A 298 -8.79 -46.22 18.87
N LYS A 299 -8.10 -45.99 17.76
CA LYS A 299 -6.73 -46.49 17.52
C LYS A 299 -5.69 -45.89 18.47
N ARG A 300 -5.76 -44.58 18.79
CA ARG A 300 -4.82 -43.92 19.72
C ARG A 300 -4.95 -44.39 21.17
N VAL A 301 -6.18 -44.73 21.59
CA VAL A 301 -6.46 -45.26 22.93
C VAL A 301 -5.95 -46.70 23.05
N LEU A 302 -6.14 -47.52 22.01
CA LEU A 302 -5.56 -48.87 21.93
C LEU A 302 -4.02 -48.86 21.88
N GLU A 303 -3.42 -47.79 21.36
CA GLU A 303 -1.95 -47.56 21.34
C GLU A 303 -1.40 -46.91 22.63
N GLY A 304 -2.19 -46.79 23.70
CA GLY A 304 -1.73 -46.32 25.02
C GLY A 304 -1.39 -44.81 25.09
N ARG A 305 -1.82 -43.99 24.12
CA ARG A 305 -1.55 -42.54 24.10
C ARG A 305 -2.69 -41.75 24.77
N LYS A 306 -2.34 -40.74 25.58
CA LYS A 306 -3.34 -39.87 26.25
C LYS A 306 -4.24 -39.11 25.25
N PRO A 307 -5.56 -39.00 25.51
CA PRO A 307 -6.44 -38.13 24.73
C PRO A 307 -6.08 -36.64 24.93
N LEU A 308 -6.36 -35.80 23.93
CA LEU A 308 -6.07 -34.36 23.99
C LEU A 308 -7.09 -33.60 24.89
N PRO A 309 -6.65 -32.73 25.83
CA PRO A 309 -7.54 -32.10 26.83
C PRO A 309 -8.59 -31.12 26.27
N LEU A 310 -8.27 -30.38 25.21
CA LEU A 310 -9.20 -29.41 24.60
C LEU A 310 -10.46 -30.06 23.98
N PHE A 311 -10.39 -31.37 23.70
CA PHE A 311 -11.42 -32.07 22.96
C PHE A 311 -12.55 -32.60 23.86
N TYR A 312 -12.26 -32.91 25.13
CA TYR A 312 -13.27 -33.41 26.08
C TYR A 312 -14.29 -32.32 26.46
N LEU A 313 -13.85 -31.06 26.50
CA LEU A 313 -14.73 -29.90 26.71
C LEU A 313 -15.65 -29.66 25.49
N MET A 314 -15.10 -29.84 24.28
CA MET A 314 -15.83 -29.68 23.03
C MET A 314 -16.91 -30.77 22.84
N ILE A 315 -16.65 -32.00 23.31
CA ILE A 315 -17.60 -33.12 23.28
C ILE A 315 -18.83 -32.86 24.17
N LYS A 316 -18.64 -32.35 25.41
CA LYS A 316 -19.76 -32.08 26.34
C LYS A 316 -20.70 -30.97 25.85
N GLU A 317 -20.16 -29.95 25.19
CA GLU A 317 -20.95 -28.82 24.67
C GLU A 317 -21.71 -29.20 23.38
N LEU A 318 -21.11 -30.03 22.52
CA LEU A 318 -21.78 -30.58 21.33
C LEU A 318 -22.93 -31.53 21.69
N GLU A 319 -22.77 -32.37 22.72
CA GLU A 319 -23.85 -33.26 23.21
C GLU A 319 -25.01 -32.50 23.87
N LYS A 320 -24.74 -31.36 24.51
CA LYS A 320 -25.78 -30.45 25.04
C LYS A 320 -26.55 -29.74 23.94
N ALA A 321 -25.87 -29.29 22.89
CA ALA A 321 -26.48 -28.57 21.77
C ALA A 321 -27.43 -29.46 20.94
N LEU A 322 -27.07 -30.73 20.73
CA LEU A 322 -27.90 -31.68 19.97
C LEU A 322 -29.21 -32.07 20.66
N LYS A 323 -29.36 -31.83 21.98
CA LYS A 323 -30.59 -32.13 22.74
C LYS A 323 -31.58 -30.95 22.83
N GLY A 324 -31.22 -29.75 22.37
CA GLY A 324 -31.98 -28.51 22.61
C GLY A 324 -32.59 -27.80 21.40
N GLY A 325 -32.43 -28.32 20.17
CA GLY A 325 -33.09 -27.75 18.98
C GLY A 325 -32.59 -26.36 18.52
N ILE A 326 -31.44 -25.89 19.01
CA ILE A 326 -30.79 -24.64 18.59
C ILE A 326 -29.46 -24.99 17.91
N TYR A 327 -29.25 -24.50 16.68
CA TYR A 327 -28.06 -24.80 15.88
C TYR A 327 -27.02 -23.68 16.00
N TYR A 328 -25.76 -24.05 16.27
CA TYR A 328 -24.60 -23.15 16.23
C TYR A 328 -23.60 -23.65 15.20
N ILE A 329 -23.09 -22.75 14.36
CA ILE A 329 -21.90 -23.03 13.54
C ILE A 329 -20.71 -22.32 14.21
N VAL A 330 -19.81 -23.10 14.80
CA VAL A 330 -18.57 -22.59 15.38
C VAL A 330 -17.44 -22.77 14.37
N VAL A 331 -16.96 -21.66 13.81
CA VAL A 331 -15.69 -21.62 13.06
C VAL A 331 -14.82 -20.56 13.74
N TRP A 332 -13.73 -21.00 14.36
CA TRP A 332 -12.64 -20.16 14.90
C TRP A 332 -13.10 -18.86 15.61
N ASN A 333 -13.45 -18.96 16.90
CA ASN A 333 -13.73 -17.83 17.81
C ASN A 333 -14.83 -16.84 17.37
N VAL A 334 -15.76 -17.25 16.51
CA VAL A 334 -16.94 -16.45 16.15
C VAL A 334 -18.21 -17.26 16.43
N ILE A 335 -19.17 -16.65 17.14
CA ILE A 335 -20.53 -17.18 17.29
C ILE A 335 -21.41 -16.50 16.23
N LEU A 336 -21.98 -17.29 15.33
CA LEU A 336 -23.08 -16.87 14.46
C LEU A 336 -24.39 -17.30 15.14
N VAL A 337 -25.27 -16.35 15.42
CA VAL A 337 -26.61 -16.62 15.94
C VAL A 337 -27.60 -16.39 14.81
N ASP A 338 -28.30 -17.44 14.43
CA ASP A 338 -29.48 -17.34 13.56
C ASP A 338 -30.73 -17.26 14.45
N TYR A 339 -31.66 -16.37 14.13
CA TYR A 339 -32.97 -16.31 14.82
C TYR A 339 -34.00 -17.11 14.02
N PRO A 340 -34.96 -17.78 14.67
CA PRO A 340 -35.94 -18.60 13.96
C PRO A 340 -36.76 -17.76 12.97
N ILE A 341 -36.91 -18.32 11.78
CA ILE A 341 -37.78 -17.84 10.71
C ILE A 341 -39.23 -17.85 11.23
N HIS A 342 -39.91 -16.70 11.16
CA HIS A 342 -41.36 -16.65 11.34
C HIS A 342 -42.04 -17.42 10.17
N PRO A 343 -43.08 -18.23 10.41
CA PRO A 343 -43.69 -19.13 9.40
C PRO A 343 -44.23 -18.45 8.14
N ASP A 344 -44.29 -17.12 8.10
CA ASP A 344 -45.09 -16.33 7.19
C ASP A 344 -44.32 -15.79 5.96
N GLY A 345 -43.03 -16.14 5.80
CA GLY A 345 -42.31 -16.03 4.52
C GLY A 345 -42.18 -14.63 3.90
N LYS A 346 -42.29 -13.54 4.66
CA LYS A 346 -42.12 -12.17 4.15
C LYS A 346 -40.92 -11.47 4.79
N GLY A 347 -39.84 -11.41 4.00
CA GLY A 347 -38.77 -10.40 4.03
C GLY A 347 -38.08 -10.11 5.36
N ALA A 348 -36.92 -10.74 5.59
CA ALA A 348 -35.95 -10.27 6.58
C ALA A 348 -34.59 -10.01 5.92
N HIS A 349 -34.19 -8.74 5.85
CA HIS A 349 -32.79 -8.36 5.67
C HIS A 349 -32.04 -8.68 6.97
N GLY A 350 -31.48 -9.88 7.08
CA GLY A 350 -30.66 -10.28 8.22
C GLY A 350 -29.39 -9.44 8.30
N SER A 351 -29.27 -8.63 9.35
CA SER A 351 -28.03 -7.92 9.70
C SER A 351 -27.21 -8.80 10.66
N PHE A 352 -25.98 -9.14 10.29
CA PHE A 352 -25.07 -9.91 11.14
C PHE A 352 -24.54 -9.04 12.30
N ILE A 353 -24.63 -9.54 13.54
CA ILE A 353 -23.97 -8.91 14.70
C ILE A 353 -22.80 -9.79 15.14
N LEU A 354 -21.59 -9.22 15.13
CA LEU A 354 -20.36 -9.88 15.58
C LEU A 354 -20.12 -9.57 17.07
N TYR A 355 -20.12 -10.59 17.92
CA TYR A 355 -19.67 -10.50 19.32
C TYR A 355 -18.28 -11.10 19.48
N ASN A 356 -17.47 -10.55 20.38
CA ASN A 356 -16.16 -11.09 20.75
C ASN A 356 -16.23 -11.54 22.22
N VAL A 357 -15.84 -12.77 22.52
CA VAL A 357 -15.86 -13.31 23.88
C VAL A 357 -14.48 -13.10 24.49
N LYS A 358 -14.38 -12.18 25.44
CA LYS A 358 -13.26 -12.09 26.38
C LYS A 358 -13.84 -12.26 27.78
N ASP A 359 -13.25 -13.15 28.56
CA ASP A 359 -13.53 -13.33 30.00
C ASP A 359 -14.98 -13.71 30.36
N GLY A 360 -15.74 -14.29 29.44
CA GLY A 360 -17.10 -14.80 29.70
C GLY A 360 -18.21 -13.73 29.71
N ILE A 361 -17.92 -12.50 29.27
CA ILE A 361 -18.89 -11.40 29.16
C ILE A 361 -19.05 -11.00 27.69
N LEU A 362 -20.30 -10.83 27.25
CA LEU A 362 -20.64 -10.33 25.91
C LEU A 362 -20.29 -8.84 25.80
N HIS A 363 -19.23 -8.50 25.05
CA HIS A 363 -18.90 -7.12 24.72
C HIS A 363 -19.36 -6.78 23.30
N LEU A 364 -20.14 -5.69 23.17
CA LEU A 364 -20.37 -5.03 21.89
C LEU A 364 -19.02 -4.65 21.26
N ASN A 365 -18.82 -5.03 19.99
CA ASN A 365 -17.56 -4.88 19.29
C ASN A 365 -17.02 -3.41 19.37
N PRO A 366 -15.79 -3.17 19.89
CA PRO A 366 -15.17 -1.84 19.93
C PRO A 366 -15.08 -1.14 18.56
N PHE A 367 -15.13 -1.90 17.47
CA PHE A 367 -15.14 -1.41 16.09
C PHE A 367 -16.47 -0.71 15.72
N LEU A 368 -17.60 -1.09 16.35
CA LEU A 368 -18.90 -0.44 16.17
C LEU A 368 -19.02 0.85 16.98
N LYS A 369 -18.48 0.88 18.21
CA LYS A 369 -18.36 2.11 19.01
C LYS A 369 -17.43 3.14 18.34
N TRP A 370 -16.32 2.68 17.75
CA TRP A 370 -15.41 3.50 16.94
C TRP A 370 -16.06 4.09 15.67
N LYS A 371 -16.98 3.35 15.03
CA LYS A 371 -17.68 3.80 13.81
C LYS A 371 -18.74 4.87 14.09
N ILE A 372 -19.31 4.88 15.29
CA ILE A 372 -20.35 5.83 15.71
C ILE A 372 -19.71 7.13 16.25
N GLU A 373 -18.53 7.05 16.87
CA GLU A 373 -17.91 8.20 17.57
C GLU A 373 -16.90 9.02 16.72
N LYS A 374 -16.47 8.56 15.54
CA LYS A 374 -15.65 9.36 14.59
C LYS A 374 -16.28 9.41 13.20
N GLN A 375 -17.14 10.40 12.95
CA GLN A 375 -17.48 10.76 11.57
C GLN A 375 -16.19 11.12 10.81
N LYS A 376 -15.80 10.27 9.85
CA LYS A 376 -14.66 10.49 8.96
C LYS A 376 -14.92 11.77 8.17
N ARG A 377 -14.04 12.77 8.30
CA ARG A 377 -14.16 14.00 7.50
C ARG A 377 -13.73 13.72 6.06
N PRO A 378 -14.54 14.13 5.05
CA PRO A 378 -14.14 13.94 3.66
C PRO A 378 -12.89 14.75 3.35
N VAL A 379 -12.03 14.22 2.47
CA VAL A 379 -10.97 15.00 1.84
C VAL A 379 -11.60 16.11 1.00
N VAL A 380 -11.13 17.33 1.19
CA VAL A 380 -11.71 18.51 0.55
C VAL A 380 -10.82 18.95 -0.58
N LEU A 381 -11.39 19.04 -1.77
CA LEU A 381 -10.74 19.57 -2.97
C LEU A 381 -11.41 20.89 -3.36
N THR A 382 -10.64 21.79 -3.94
CA THR A 382 -11.17 23.01 -4.56
C THR A 382 -10.62 23.20 -5.96
N GLY A 383 -11.09 24.16 -6.74
CA GLY A 383 -10.55 24.41 -8.08
C GLY A 383 -9.06 24.83 -8.05
N ASP A 384 -8.45 24.93 -9.23
CA ASP A 384 -7.07 25.37 -9.35
C ASP A 384 -6.91 26.87 -9.02
N THR A 385 -5.88 27.21 -8.23
CA THR A 385 -5.50 28.60 -7.95
C THR A 385 -3.99 28.73 -7.85
N ARG A 386 -3.49 29.89 -8.27
CA ARG A 386 -2.07 30.30 -8.18
C ARG A 386 -1.82 31.34 -7.09
N SER A 387 -2.86 31.77 -6.37
CA SER A 387 -2.71 32.73 -5.28
C SER A 387 -1.89 32.12 -4.14
N SER A 388 -0.68 32.63 -3.91
CA SER A 388 0.21 32.14 -2.86
C SER A 388 -0.44 32.25 -1.47
N ARG A 389 -1.29 33.26 -1.27
CA ARG A 389 -2.11 33.42 -0.04
C ARG A 389 -3.10 32.27 0.12
N LEU A 390 -3.88 31.93 -0.91
CA LEU A 390 -4.85 30.84 -0.83
C LEU A 390 -4.16 29.49 -0.67
N VAL A 391 -3.05 29.25 -1.38
CA VAL A 391 -2.29 28.00 -1.26
C VAL A 391 -1.78 27.79 0.18
N ARG A 392 -1.33 28.84 0.87
CA ARG A 392 -0.95 28.75 2.30
C ARG A 392 -2.13 28.39 3.20
N LEU A 393 -3.32 28.93 2.92
CA LEU A 393 -4.53 28.55 3.66
C LEU A 393 -4.92 27.10 3.39
N PHE A 394 -4.86 26.66 2.14
CA PHE A 394 -5.15 25.28 1.77
C PHE A 394 -4.23 24.30 2.45
N GLN A 395 -2.94 24.60 2.47
CA GLN A 395 -1.95 23.84 3.21
C GLN A 395 -2.25 23.78 4.70
N LYS A 396 -2.64 24.91 5.33
CA LYS A 396 -3.03 24.97 6.74
C LYS A 396 -4.25 24.13 7.10
N TYR A 397 -5.22 24.05 6.20
CA TYR A 397 -6.48 23.33 6.43
C TYR A 397 -6.52 21.94 5.76
N GLY A 398 -5.42 21.48 5.16
CA GLY A 398 -5.35 20.20 4.46
C GLY A 398 -6.25 20.09 3.23
N ILE A 399 -6.51 21.21 2.54
CA ILE A 399 -7.39 21.30 1.36
C ILE A 399 -6.58 21.07 0.09
N GLY A 400 -6.99 20.09 -0.73
CA GLY A 400 -6.38 19.84 -2.03
C GLY A 400 -6.92 20.72 -3.16
N ARG A 401 -6.28 20.68 -4.33
CA ARG A 401 -6.76 21.34 -5.56
C ARG A 401 -7.06 20.34 -6.67
N MET A 402 -8.11 20.59 -7.44
CA MET A 402 -8.45 19.95 -8.71
C MET A 402 -7.71 20.69 -9.82
N PHE A 403 -6.83 19.99 -10.52
CA PHE A 403 -6.17 20.45 -11.73
C PHE A 403 -7.05 20.15 -12.94
N ILE A 404 -7.38 21.20 -13.69
CA ILE A 404 -8.16 21.12 -14.94
C ILE A 404 -7.26 21.48 -16.13
N GLU A 405 -6.77 22.72 -16.20
CA GLU A 405 -5.95 23.21 -17.32
C GLU A 405 -4.66 23.90 -16.90
N LYS A 406 -4.70 24.68 -15.81
CA LYS A 406 -3.56 25.47 -15.33
C LYS A 406 -2.71 24.62 -14.38
N PRO A 407 -1.46 24.29 -14.75
CA PRO A 407 -0.62 23.42 -13.92
C PRO A 407 -0.51 23.95 -12.50
N ILE A 408 -0.73 23.05 -11.54
CA ILE A 408 -0.52 23.31 -10.13
C ILE A 408 0.88 22.86 -9.72
N ARG A 409 1.37 23.42 -8.62
CA ARG A 409 2.54 22.93 -7.90
C ARG A 409 2.06 22.39 -6.56
N PRO A 410 1.79 21.08 -6.43
CA PRO A 410 1.29 20.50 -5.20
C PRO A 410 2.26 20.70 -4.03
N TYR A 411 1.74 21.02 -2.84
CA TYR A 411 2.53 20.88 -1.61
C TYR A 411 2.57 19.38 -1.18
N PRO A 412 3.53 18.92 -0.36
CA PRO A 412 3.79 17.49 -0.16
C PRO A 412 2.63 16.65 0.39
N ALA A 413 1.78 17.24 1.24
CA ALA A 413 0.57 16.61 1.76
C ALA A 413 -0.67 16.89 0.92
N GLU A 414 -0.54 17.63 -0.20
CA GLU A 414 -1.68 18.12 -0.94
C GLU A 414 -2.37 16.98 -1.66
N ARG A 415 -3.59 16.63 -1.25
CA ARG A 415 -4.38 15.66 -1.99
C ARG A 415 -4.92 16.31 -3.27
N TRP A 416 -4.13 16.46 -4.33
CA TRP A 416 -4.62 17.08 -5.57
C TRP A 416 -5.40 16.10 -6.44
N GLY A 417 -6.35 16.58 -7.24
CA GLY A 417 -7.13 15.77 -8.17
C GLY A 417 -6.88 16.17 -9.62
N PHE A 418 -7.08 15.26 -10.57
CA PHE A 418 -7.11 15.55 -12.01
C PHE A 418 -8.55 15.47 -12.51
N ASP A 419 -9.08 16.60 -12.99
CA ASP A 419 -10.41 16.70 -13.59
C ASP A 419 -10.34 16.49 -15.10
N ASN A 420 -11.37 15.88 -15.69
CA ASN A 420 -11.40 15.63 -17.13
C ASN A 420 -11.86 16.84 -17.96
N GLY A 421 -12.44 17.86 -17.31
CA GLY A 421 -12.91 19.09 -17.94
C GLY A 421 -14.21 18.96 -18.73
N ALA A 422 -14.89 17.80 -18.73
CA ALA A 422 -16.08 17.56 -19.56
C ALA A 422 -17.23 18.54 -19.25
N TYR A 423 -17.40 18.90 -17.98
CA TYR A 423 -18.43 19.87 -17.57
C TYR A 423 -18.19 21.28 -18.17
N GLY A 424 -16.93 21.67 -18.36
CA GLY A 424 -16.58 22.94 -19.00
C GLY A 424 -16.95 22.98 -20.48
N ASP A 425 -16.86 21.83 -21.18
CA ASP A 425 -17.30 21.70 -22.57
C ASP A 425 -18.82 21.70 -22.68
N PHE A 426 -19.48 20.93 -21.82
CA PHE A 426 -20.93 20.88 -21.74
C PHE A 426 -21.55 22.28 -21.56
N LEU A 427 -21.01 23.09 -20.65
CA LEU A 427 -21.48 24.48 -20.44
C LEU A 427 -21.30 25.38 -21.68
N LYS A 428 -20.35 25.06 -22.57
CA LYS A 428 -20.11 25.77 -23.83
C LYS A 428 -20.87 25.16 -25.01
N GLY A 429 -21.70 24.13 -24.77
CA GLY A 429 -22.39 23.37 -25.81
C GLY A 429 -21.44 22.60 -26.73
N LYS A 430 -20.24 22.25 -26.25
CA LYS A 430 -19.23 21.51 -27.01
C LYS A 430 -19.18 20.05 -26.59
N GLU A 431 -18.81 19.18 -27.53
CA GLU A 431 -18.43 17.81 -27.22
C GLU A 431 -17.11 17.77 -26.44
N PHE A 432 -16.84 16.61 -25.81
CA PHE A 432 -15.62 16.38 -25.03
C PHE A 432 -14.36 16.56 -25.90
N ASP A 433 -13.51 17.52 -25.53
CA ASP A 433 -12.27 17.81 -26.25
C ASP A 433 -11.15 16.81 -25.86
N ALA A 434 -11.06 15.72 -26.62
CA ALA A 434 -10.07 14.66 -26.44
C ALA A 434 -8.62 15.16 -26.48
N ASP A 435 -8.30 16.10 -27.38
CA ASP A 435 -6.94 16.61 -27.53
C ASP A 435 -6.55 17.52 -26.37
N ARG A 436 -7.47 18.34 -25.87
CA ARG A 436 -7.25 19.09 -24.63
C ARG A 436 -7.06 18.15 -23.45
N TYR A 437 -7.86 17.09 -23.35
CA TYR A 437 -7.69 16.10 -22.29
C TYR A 437 -6.29 15.47 -22.32
N ARG A 438 -5.81 15.01 -23.48
CA ARG A 438 -4.44 14.47 -23.63
C ARG A 438 -3.36 15.48 -23.21
N ARG A 439 -3.45 16.72 -23.70
CA ARG A 439 -2.50 17.79 -23.33
C ARG A 439 -2.50 18.06 -21.81
N ASN A 440 -3.65 17.98 -21.16
CA ASN A 440 -3.73 18.19 -19.71
C ASN A 440 -3.27 16.95 -18.94
N LEU A 441 -3.55 15.74 -19.42
CA LEU A 441 -3.06 14.49 -18.86
C LEU A 441 -1.52 14.45 -18.86
N GLU A 442 -0.87 14.85 -19.95
CA GLU A 442 0.60 14.95 -20.00
C GLU A 442 1.15 15.91 -18.92
N LYS A 443 0.48 17.05 -18.70
CA LYS A 443 0.85 17.97 -17.62
C LYS A 443 0.62 17.34 -16.25
N ALA A 444 -0.49 16.62 -16.06
CA ALA A 444 -0.78 15.91 -14.81
C ALA A 444 0.27 14.83 -14.52
N ILE A 445 0.71 14.08 -15.53
CA ILE A 445 1.81 13.11 -15.42
C ILE A 445 3.09 13.83 -14.99
N LYS A 446 3.46 14.93 -15.64
CA LYS A 446 4.63 15.74 -15.25
C LYS A 446 4.52 16.26 -13.81
N ILE A 447 3.32 16.65 -13.37
CA ILE A 447 3.08 17.04 -11.97
C ILE A 447 3.28 15.84 -11.04
N ALA A 448 2.73 14.67 -11.37
CA ALA A 448 2.93 13.46 -10.58
C ALA A 448 4.41 13.02 -10.51
N GLU A 449 5.14 13.17 -11.62
CA GLU A 449 6.58 12.92 -11.75
C GLU A 449 7.46 14.00 -11.10
N ALA A 450 6.97 15.20 -10.89
CA ALA A 450 7.71 16.22 -10.14
C ALA A 450 7.43 16.13 -8.63
N PHE A 451 6.19 15.77 -8.28
CA PHE A 451 5.67 15.79 -6.91
C PHE A 451 5.23 14.38 -6.50
N HIS A 452 3.93 14.14 -6.43
CA HIS A 452 3.34 12.85 -6.08
C HIS A 452 2.06 12.62 -6.89
N LEU A 453 1.58 11.36 -6.95
CA LEU A 453 0.35 10.98 -7.66
C LEU A 453 -0.86 11.79 -7.16
N PRO A 454 -1.87 12.03 -8.02
CA PRO A 454 -3.11 12.66 -7.57
C PRO A 454 -3.83 11.74 -6.59
N TYR A 455 -4.59 12.34 -5.67
CA TYR A 455 -5.53 11.64 -4.80
C TYR A 455 -6.66 10.96 -5.58
N LEU A 456 -7.12 11.60 -6.67
CA LEU A 456 -8.11 11.08 -7.63
C LEU A 456 -7.83 11.62 -9.04
N ALA A 457 -8.18 10.84 -10.07
CA ALA A 457 -8.17 11.29 -11.45
C ALA A 457 -9.47 10.85 -12.14
N VAL A 458 -10.21 11.76 -12.76
CA VAL A 458 -11.51 11.46 -13.35
C VAL A 458 -11.34 10.92 -14.77
N LEU A 459 -11.98 9.78 -15.06
CA LEU A 459 -12.05 9.23 -16.41
C LEU A 459 -12.88 10.13 -17.34
N PRO A 460 -12.58 10.18 -18.65
CA PRO A 460 -13.41 10.91 -19.61
C PRO A 460 -14.89 10.51 -19.54
N ASP A 461 -15.78 11.49 -19.50
CA ASP A 461 -17.23 11.30 -19.38
C ASP A 461 -18.00 12.18 -20.37
N VAL A 462 -19.25 11.81 -20.64
CA VAL A 462 -20.21 12.60 -21.42
C VAL A 462 -21.27 13.09 -20.47
N VAL A 463 -21.27 14.39 -20.12
CA VAL A 463 -22.22 14.94 -19.15
C VAL A 463 -23.67 14.74 -19.61
N GLY A 464 -24.47 14.07 -18.78
CA GLY A 464 -25.86 13.69 -19.10
C GLY A 464 -25.98 12.54 -20.10
N GLY A 465 -24.87 11.86 -20.43
CA GLY A 465 -24.82 10.80 -21.44
C GLY A 465 -25.28 9.41 -20.98
N GLY A 466 -25.58 9.23 -19.69
CA GLY A 466 -25.97 7.93 -19.12
C GLY A 466 -24.95 6.85 -19.44
N MET A 467 -25.42 5.70 -19.94
CA MET A 467 -24.57 4.55 -20.31
C MET A 467 -23.53 4.83 -21.40
N ARG A 468 -23.78 5.74 -22.35
CA ARG A 468 -22.77 6.13 -23.36
C ARG A 468 -21.52 6.73 -22.72
N SER A 469 -21.68 7.37 -21.56
CA SER A 469 -20.55 7.89 -20.80
C SER A 469 -19.74 6.79 -20.14
N LEU A 470 -20.38 5.68 -19.72
CA LEU A 470 -19.67 4.52 -19.19
C LEU A 470 -18.81 3.88 -20.27
N GLU A 471 -19.37 3.69 -21.46
CA GLU A 471 -18.66 3.14 -22.63
C GLU A 471 -17.42 4.00 -22.98
N LEU A 472 -17.57 5.33 -23.02
CA LEU A 472 -16.46 6.24 -23.27
C LEU A 472 -15.35 6.09 -22.21
N SER A 473 -15.72 6.08 -20.93
CA SER A 473 -14.76 5.91 -19.83
C SER A 473 -13.94 4.62 -19.97
N ILE A 474 -14.60 3.52 -20.35
CA ILE A 474 -13.94 2.22 -20.52
C ILE A 474 -13.03 2.20 -21.74
N TYR A 475 -13.49 2.74 -22.87
CA TYR A 475 -12.66 2.88 -24.07
C TYR A 475 -11.34 3.60 -23.76
N TRP A 476 -11.40 4.74 -23.08
CA TRP A 476 -10.21 5.50 -22.71
C TRP A 476 -9.31 4.72 -21.74
N LEU A 477 -9.91 4.07 -20.74
CA LEU A 477 -9.17 3.28 -19.77
C LEU A 477 -8.35 2.17 -20.44
N GLU A 478 -8.95 1.47 -21.41
CA GLU A 478 -8.29 0.37 -22.11
C GLU A 478 -7.23 0.81 -23.11
N LYS A 479 -7.50 1.88 -23.86
CA LYS A 479 -6.68 2.29 -25.01
C LYS A 479 -5.56 3.25 -24.65
N GLU A 480 -5.83 4.23 -23.78
CA GLU A 480 -4.90 5.33 -23.53
C GLU A 480 -4.40 5.37 -22.08
N LEU A 481 -5.20 4.96 -21.11
CA LEU A 481 -4.90 5.18 -19.68
C LEU A 481 -4.36 3.94 -18.95
N ARG A 482 -4.34 2.77 -19.62
CA ARG A 482 -4.00 1.46 -19.05
C ARG A 482 -2.70 1.43 -18.26
N TYR A 483 -1.69 2.16 -18.71
CA TYR A 483 -0.33 2.18 -18.13
C TYR A 483 -0.07 3.38 -17.22
N ILE A 484 -1.05 4.24 -17.02
CA ILE A 484 -0.92 5.43 -16.17
C ILE A 484 -1.40 5.04 -14.76
N PRO A 485 -0.53 5.07 -13.73
CA PRO A 485 -0.83 4.55 -12.40
C PRO A 485 -1.65 5.54 -11.55
N PHE A 486 -2.54 6.31 -12.17
CA PHE A 486 -3.40 7.23 -11.45
C PHE A 486 -4.55 6.46 -10.79
N PRO A 487 -5.03 6.89 -9.61
CA PRO A 487 -6.24 6.35 -9.03
C PRO A 487 -7.45 6.86 -9.83
N TRP A 488 -7.85 6.10 -10.84
CA TRP A 488 -8.95 6.47 -11.74
C TRP A 488 -10.30 6.41 -11.06
N TYR A 489 -11.14 7.41 -11.30
CA TYR A 489 -12.49 7.52 -10.81
C TYR A 489 -13.45 7.55 -11.98
N LEU A 490 -14.46 6.69 -11.93
CA LEU A 490 -15.55 6.65 -12.90
C LEU A 490 -16.60 7.71 -12.53
N ALA A 491 -16.92 8.61 -13.45
CA ALA A 491 -17.99 9.58 -13.26
C ALA A 491 -19.36 8.90 -13.37
N VAL A 492 -20.12 8.88 -12.28
CA VAL A 492 -21.49 8.35 -12.24
C VAL A 492 -22.50 9.48 -12.29
N GLN A 493 -23.56 9.31 -13.08
CA GLN A 493 -24.51 10.37 -13.40
C GLN A 493 -25.88 9.78 -13.79
N ASP A 494 -26.85 10.67 -14.02
CA ASP A 494 -28.20 10.37 -14.49
C ASP A 494 -28.18 9.36 -15.65
N GLY A 495 -29.03 8.34 -15.56
CA GLY A 495 -29.20 7.32 -16.61
C GLY A 495 -28.16 6.19 -16.62
N MET A 496 -27.35 6.03 -15.58
CA MET A 496 -26.47 4.85 -15.42
C MET A 496 -27.11 3.77 -14.53
N SER A 497 -26.96 2.50 -14.92
CA SER A 497 -27.34 1.34 -14.09
C SER A 497 -26.31 1.09 -12.98
N VAL A 498 -26.79 0.76 -11.78
CA VAL A 498 -25.95 0.40 -10.63
C VAL A 498 -25.26 -0.95 -10.86
N GLU A 499 -25.98 -1.88 -11.48
CA GLU A 499 -25.54 -3.24 -11.79
C GLU A 499 -24.40 -3.23 -12.81
N GLU A 500 -24.55 -2.49 -13.90
CA GLU A 500 -23.51 -2.38 -14.94
C GLU A 500 -22.26 -1.67 -14.41
N VAL A 501 -22.43 -0.60 -13.60
CA VAL A 501 -21.29 0.04 -12.94
C VAL A 501 -20.60 -0.92 -11.97
N LYS A 502 -21.34 -1.74 -11.23
CA LYS A 502 -20.78 -2.76 -10.34
C LYS A 502 -19.92 -3.76 -11.12
N GLU A 503 -20.40 -4.27 -12.25
CA GLU A 503 -19.65 -5.19 -13.10
C GLU A 503 -18.37 -4.56 -13.65
N VAL A 504 -18.43 -3.30 -14.05
CA VAL A 504 -17.26 -2.52 -14.47
C VAL A 504 -16.25 -2.38 -13.32
N LEU A 505 -16.67 -2.05 -12.11
CA LEU A 505 -15.76 -1.92 -10.96
C LEU A 505 -15.07 -3.23 -10.56
N ILE A 506 -15.71 -4.37 -10.84
CA ILE A 506 -15.14 -5.71 -10.63
C ILE A 506 -14.13 -6.02 -11.74
N SER A 507 -14.49 -5.75 -13.00
CA SER A 507 -13.69 -6.05 -14.18
C SER A 507 -12.46 -5.15 -14.34
N TYR A 508 -12.51 -3.91 -13.83
CA TYR A 508 -11.44 -2.92 -13.99
C TYR A 508 -10.87 -2.45 -12.64
N PRO A 509 -9.92 -3.20 -12.04
CA PRO A 509 -9.32 -2.85 -10.76
C PRO A 509 -8.62 -1.49 -10.71
N GLN A 510 -8.25 -0.93 -11.87
CA GLN A 510 -7.69 0.40 -12.05
C GLN A 510 -8.67 1.50 -11.62
N ILE A 511 -9.98 1.24 -11.65
CA ILE A 511 -10.99 2.17 -11.14
C ILE A 511 -10.96 2.07 -9.61
N ARG A 512 -10.41 3.10 -8.97
CA ARG A 512 -10.20 3.18 -7.52
C ARG A 512 -11.33 3.90 -6.81
N GLY A 513 -12.25 4.53 -7.53
CA GLY A 513 -13.40 5.18 -6.94
C GLY A 513 -14.51 5.55 -7.92
N LEU A 514 -15.61 6.03 -7.35
CA LEU A 514 -16.71 6.66 -8.08
C LEU A 514 -16.72 8.16 -7.83
N PHE A 515 -16.98 8.93 -8.89
CA PHE A 515 -17.10 10.38 -8.88
C PHE A 515 -18.55 10.76 -9.17
N LEU A 516 -19.29 11.20 -8.15
CA LEU A 516 -20.72 11.50 -8.28
C LEU A 516 -20.95 12.84 -8.99
N GLY A 517 -21.21 12.75 -10.30
CA GLY A 517 -21.66 13.84 -11.15
C GLY A 517 -23.17 14.03 -11.12
N GLY A 518 -23.74 14.32 -12.29
CA GLY A 518 -25.19 14.39 -12.49
C GLY A 518 -25.90 15.63 -11.94
N THR A 519 -27.22 15.59 -12.06
CA THR A 519 -28.16 16.61 -11.59
C THR A 519 -28.28 16.65 -10.07
N ASP A 520 -28.87 17.71 -9.52
CA ASP A 520 -29.14 17.79 -8.08
C ASP A 520 -30.15 16.73 -7.62
N GLU A 521 -31.04 16.28 -8.49
CA GLU A 521 -31.95 15.16 -8.20
C GLU A 521 -31.18 13.84 -8.12
N PHE A 522 -30.33 13.56 -9.10
CA PHE A 522 -29.49 12.37 -9.11
C PHE A 522 -28.56 12.31 -7.89
N LYS A 523 -28.03 13.45 -7.45
CA LYS A 523 -27.16 13.51 -6.27
C LYS A 523 -27.84 13.09 -4.96
N LYS A 524 -29.17 13.08 -4.88
CA LYS A 524 -29.89 12.49 -3.74
C LYS A 524 -29.64 10.99 -3.61
N THR A 525 -29.26 10.31 -4.70
CA THR A 525 -28.88 8.90 -4.72
C THR A 525 -27.45 8.63 -4.21
N ALA A 526 -26.72 9.67 -3.77
CA ALA A 526 -25.34 9.53 -3.26
C ALA A 526 -25.12 8.38 -2.26
N PRO A 527 -26.02 8.11 -1.27
CA PRO A 527 -25.81 7.01 -0.33
C PRO A 527 -25.73 5.63 -1.01
N MET A 528 -26.51 5.41 -2.07
CA MET A 528 -26.48 4.16 -2.85
C MET A 528 -25.15 3.98 -3.56
N TRP A 529 -24.66 5.00 -4.27
CA TRP A 529 -23.38 4.96 -4.97
C TRP A 529 -22.19 4.86 -4.01
N SER A 530 -22.24 5.55 -2.87
CA SER A 530 -21.22 5.39 -1.84
C SER A 530 -21.20 3.98 -1.27
N SER A 531 -22.37 3.40 -1.00
CA SER A 531 -22.49 2.01 -0.52
C SER A 531 -21.91 1.02 -1.53
N LEU A 532 -22.25 1.17 -2.81
CA LEU A 532 -21.67 0.36 -3.89
C LEU A 532 -20.14 0.46 -3.90
N ALA A 533 -19.59 1.68 -3.95
CA ALA A 533 -18.14 1.89 -3.97
C ALA A 533 -17.45 1.22 -2.78
N HIS A 534 -17.96 1.47 -1.56
CA HIS A 534 -17.38 0.92 -0.34
C HIS A 534 -17.50 -0.60 -0.23
N SER A 535 -18.59 -1.19 -0.72
CA SER A 535 -18.79 -2.66 -0.73
C SER A 535 -17.71 -3.38 -1.55
N LEU A 536 -17.13 -2.71 -2.55
CA LEU A 536 -16.06 -3.22 -3.41
C LEU A 536 -14.67 -2.69 -3.00
N GLY A 537 -14.54 -2.03 -1.84
CA GLY A 537 -13.28 -1.45 -1.36
C GLY A 537 -12.79 -0.25 -2.18
N ARG A 538 -13.70 0.44 -2.90
CA ARG A 538 -13.42 1.65 -3.70
C ARG A 538 -13.77 2.91 -2.91
N LYS A 539 -13.19 4.05 -3.30
CA LYS A 539 -13.49 5.35 -2.70
C LYS A 539 -14.71 6.02 -3.36
N PHE A 540 -15.36 6.92 -2.64
CA PHE A 540 -16.46 7.73 -3.16
C PHE A 540 -16.14 9.23 -3.09
N HIS A 541 -16.29 9.93 -4.22
CA HIS A 541 -16.11 11.37 -4.33
C HIS A 541 -17.44 12.06 -4.68
N TYR A 542 -17.85 13.04 -3.88
CA TYR A 542 -19.05 13.83 -4.14
C TYR A 542 -18.69 15.12 -4.89
N ALA A 543 -19.04 15.18 -6.18
CA ALA A 543 -18.58 16.29 -7.00
C ALA A 543 -19.38 17.59 -6.75
N ARG A 544 -18.80 18.76 -7.04
CA ARG A 544 -19.48 20.07 -7.05
C ARG A 544 -20.35 20.32 -5.81
N ALA A 545 -19.80 20.07 -4.62
CA ALA A 545 -20.41 20.33 -3.32
C ALA A 545 -20.38 21.83 -2.98
N GLY A 546 -21.03 22.62 -3.83
CA GLY A 546 -20.99 24.08 -3.77
C GLY A 546 -21.67 24.71 -2.55
N SER A 547 -22.75 24.11 -2.07
CA SER A 547 -23.57 24.68 -1.01
C SER A 547 -23.39 23.93 0.31
N VAL A 548 -23.71 24.59 1.42
CA VAL A 548 -23.75 23.96 2.76
C VAL A 548 -24.65 22.71 2.75
N LYS A 549 -25.76 22.76 2.02
CA LYS A 549 -26.67 21.62 1.82
C LYS A 549 -25.93 20.43 1.17
N LYS A 550 -25.23 20.66 0.05
CA LYS A 550 -24.49 19.61 -0.67
C LYS A 550 -23.32 19.05 0.13
N VAL A 551 -22.61 19.90 0.89
CA VAL A 551 -21.55 19.44 1.80
C VAL A 551 -22.13 18.51 2.88
N ARG A 552 -23.27 18.87 3.48
CA ARG A 552 -23.96 18.00 4.45
C ARG A 552 -24.47 16.71 3.82
N GLU A 553 -24.97 16.76 2.58
CA GLU A 553 -25.37 15.56 1.83
C GLU A 553 -24.18 14.65 1.56
N ALA A 554 -23.03 15.19 1.16
CA ALA A 554 -21.80 14.42 0.97
C ALA A 554 -21.35 13.71 2.26
N ILE A 555 -21.40 14.42 3.40
CA ILE A 555 -21.08 13.84 4.71
C ILE A 555 -22.09 12.75 5.10
N LYS A 556 -23.39 13.00 4.93
CA LYS A 556 -24.46 12.01 5.19
C LYS A 556 -24.33 10.76 4.31
N ALA A 557 -23.89 10.94 3.07
CA ALA A 557 -23.62 9.85 2.13
C ALA A 557 -22.29 9.13 2.42
N ASN A 558 -21.56 9.50 3.49
CA ASN A 558 -20.28 8.93 3.86
C ASN A 558 -19.18 9.10 2.79
N ALA A 559 -19.17 10.23 2.06
CA ALA A 559 -18.16 10.47 1.03
C ALA A 559 -16.72 10.50 1.59
N ASP A 560 -15.79 9.86 0.89
CA ASP A 560 -14.36 9.92 1.22
C ASP A 560 -13.75 11.27 0.86
N SER A 561 -14.34 11.94 -0.13
CA SER A 561 -13.89 13.23 -0.63
C SER A 561 -15.01 14.03 -1.30
N LEU A 562 -14.82 15.34 -1.42
CA LEU A 562 -15.70 16.24 -2.17
C LEU A 562 -14.90 17.36 -2.81
N ASP A 563 -15.41 17.95 -3.89
CA ASP A 563 -14.84 19.14 -4.50
C ASP A 563 -15.82 20.32 -4.55
N SER A 564 -15.29 21.54 -4.52
CA SER A 564 -16.07 22.76 -4.72
C SER A 564 -15.21 23.90 -5.26
N SER A 565 -15.69 24.62 -6.27
CA SER A 565 -15.06 25.84 -6.78
C SER A 565 -15.42 27.10 -5.96
N LEU A 566 -16.50 27.06 -5.18
CA LEU A 566 -17.00 28.21 -4.41
C LEU A 566 -16.02 28.78 -3.35
N PRO A 567 -15.17 27.98 -2.68
CA PRO A 567 -14.15 28.49 -1.76
C PRO A 567 -13.14 29.46 -2.40
N LEU A 568 -13.04 29.49 -3.73
CA LEU A 568 -12.06 30.32 -4.44
C LEU A 568 -12.51 31.75 -4.73
N TRP A 569 -13.79 32.07 -4.52
CA TRP A 569 -14.39 33.30 -5.06
C TRP A 569 -14.33 34.45 -4.06
N SER A 570 -14.40 34.16 -2.77
CA SER A 570 -14.17 35.14 -1.71
C SER A 570 -13.77 34.45 -0.42
N GLU A 571 -13.10 35.22 0.43
CA GLU A 571 -12.72 34.82 1.77
C GLU A 571 -13.92 34.39 2.63
N GLU A 572 -15.03 35.11 2.51
CA GLU A 572 -16.30 34.79 3.15
C GLU A 572 -16.86 33.44 2.67
N LYS A 573 -16.78 33.14 1.38
CA LYS A 573 -17.24 31.85 0.83
C LYS A 573 -16.37 30.70 1.32
N LEU A 574 -15.06 30.89 1.41
CA LEU A 574 -14.16 29.92 2.06
C LEU A 574 -14.56 29.70 3.53
N ARG A 575 -14.87 30.76 4.28
CA ARG A 575 -15.36 30.63 5.66
C ARG A 575 -16.63 29.81 5.76
N ARG A 576 -17.62 30.10 4.92
CA ARG A 576 -18.92 29.41 4.92
C ARG A 576 -18.75 27.93 4.57
N PHE A 577 -17.88 27.62 3.61
CA PHE A 577 -17.57 26.25 3.21
C PHE A 577 -16.86 25.47 4.33
N LEU A 578 -15.87 26.08 4.98
CA LEU A 578 -15.15 25.47 6.10
C LEU A 578 -16.06 25.24 7.33
N LYS A 579 -16.96 26.18 7.63
CA LYS A 579 -17.99 25.99 8.68
C LYS A 579 -18.97 24.87 8.34
N ALA A 580 -19.30 24.67 7.07
CA ALA A 580 -20.15 23.57 6.65
C ALA A 580 -19.49 22.19 6.84
N LEU A 581 -18.16 22.13 6.68
CA LEU A 581 -17.36 20.92 6.93
C LEU A 581 -17.14 20.65 8.41
N ASN A 582 -17.00 21.71 9.21
CA ASN A 582 -16.88 21.61 10.67
C ASN A 582 -17.44 22.87 11.33
N PRO A 583 -18.60 22.79 12.01
CA PRO A 583 -19.21 23.93 12.69
C PRO A 583 -18.30 24.56 13.77
N ALA A 584 -17.40 23.77 14.38
CA ALA A 584 -16.45 24.22 15.38
C ALA A 584 -15.15 24.82 14.79
N MET A 585 -15.06 24.99 13.46
CA MET A 585 -13.87 25.56 12.83
C MET A 585 -13.88 27.08 12.95
N GLU A 586 -13.12 27.62 13.89
CA GLU A 586 -12.81 29.05 13.96
C GLU A 586 -11.65 29.37 13.01
N LEU A 587 -11.92 30.21 12.02
CA LEU A 587 -10.86 30.83 11.23
C LEU A 587 -10.31 32.00 12.05
N PRO A 588 -8.98 32.13 12.25
CA PRO A 588 -8.45 33.37 12.77
C PRO A 588 -8.97 34.51 11.92
N LEU A 589 -9.38 35.62 12.57
CA LEU A 589 -9.63 36.89 11.89
C LEU A 589 -8.46 37.10 10.92
N PHE A 590 -8.80 37.37 9.66
CA PHE A 590 -7.77 37.75 8.71
C PHE A 590 -7.13 38.99 9.30
N GLU A 591 -5.89 38.86 9.78
CA GLU A 591 -5.09 40.04 10.06
C GLU A 591 -5.10 40.82 8.75
N THR A 592 -5.72 42.00 8.82
CA THR A 592 -5.48 43.10 7.91
C THR A 592 -4.00 43.39 8.02
N VAL A 593 -3.19 42.66 7.25
CA VAL A 593 -1.85 43.13 6.93
C VAL A 593 -2.11 44.30 5.99
N GLY A 594 -2.09 45.50 6.58
CA GLY A 594 -2.17 46.76 5.86
C GLY A 594 -1.10 46.83 4.77
N ALA A 595 -1.42 47.68 3.77
CA ALA A 595 -0.62 48.19 2.66
C ALA A 595 0.86 47.73 2.56
#